data_AF-A0A9D9YR59-F1
#
_entry.id   AF-A0A9D9YR59-F1
#
_cell.length_a   1.000
_cell.length_b   1.000
_cell.length_c   1.000
_cell.angle_alpha   90.00
_cell.angle_beta   90.00
_cell.angle_gamma   90.00
#
_symmetry.space_group_name_H-M   'P 1'
#
loop_
_entity.id
_entity.type
_entity.pdbx_description
1 polymer ?
#
loop_
_entity_poly.entity_id
_entity_poly.type
_entity_poly.pdbx_seq_one_letter_code
_entity_poly.pdbx_strand_id
1 'polypeptide(L)'
;MSLHRVSKKIIASSILFFSFSLYSFAGSITFSVSPTEIKEGNVAIVEVRVSTANEHINAIDGAIVFDSQFLDIQNISTADSIFTLWTRAPSESRKMGIVLFSGGNVKGFKGEGVIFKVAVKAKKSGMTPIVVANNTALYVHNGKGTSVTPDVLPYVLAISKNDTKGNSDEWKSTVESDNIKPHSMSILLGKDTFSFDGKYFITFDAKDDESGIYKYEIQEGMYNVVISESPYVLANQSLFGKVIITATDYAGNKNSVTFYPFVARVTDSSLFKVGMVLFLLGAVLKVLLFLLKRKHKNTPF
;
A
#
# COMPACT_ATOMS: atom_id res chain seq x y z
N MET A 1 56.01 28.86 -68.15
CA MET A 1 56.34 27.94 -67.05
C MET A 1 55.45 28.32 -65.87
N SER A 2 54.33 27.60 -65.72
CA SER A 2 53.22 27.89 -64.81
C SER A 2 53.47 27.24 -63.44
N LEU A 3 53.42 28.01 -62.37
CA LEU A 3 53.42 27.50 -60.99
C LEU A 3 52.01 27.68 -60.41
N HIS A 4 51.32 26.55 -60.25
CA HIS A 4 50.01 26.41 -59.62
C HIS A 4 50.09 26.74 -58.13
N ARG A 5 49.26 27.68 -57.66
CA ARG A 5 49.06 27.96 -56.23
C ARG A 5 47.80 27.21 -55.78
N VAL A 6 47.99 26.07 -55.10
CA VAL A 6 46.90 25.27 -54.53
C VAL A 6 46.33 25.99 -53.30
N SER A 7 45.06 26.39 -53.36
CA SER A 7 44.33 26.93 -52.21
C SER A 7 43.91 25.78 -51.28
N LYS A 8 44.37 25.81 -50.03
CA LYS A 8 43.89 24.91 -48.97
C LYS A 8 42.49 25.35 -48.56
N LYS A 9 41.45 24.62 -48.98
CA LYS A 9 40.09 24.77 -48.43
C LYS A 9 40.07 24.14 -47.04
N ILE A 10 39.91 24.98 -46.01
CA ILE A 10 39.63 24.53 -44.64
C ILE A 10 38.15 24.10 -44.62
N ILE A 11 37.89 22.80 -44.50
CA ILE A 11 36.55 22.28 -44.26
C ILE A 11 36.30 22.45 -42.76
N ALA A 12 35.56 23.50 -42.39
CA ALA A 12 35.01 23.64 -41.06
C ALA A 12 33.89 22.61 -40.90
N SER A 13 34.13 21.56 -40.10
CA SER A 13 33.10 20.62 -39.69
C SER A 13 32.23 21.29 -38.63
N SER A 14 31.10 21.86 -39.05
CA SER A 14 30.06 22.33 -38.14
C SER A 14 29.38 21.12 -37.49
N ILE A 15 29.79 20.79 -36.27
CA ILE A 15 29.06 19.88 -35.39
C ILE A 15 27.75 20.60 -35.03
N LEU A 16 26.68 20.31 -35.79
CA LEU A 16 25.32 20.66 -35.39
C LEU A 16 25.02 19.86 -34.12
N PHE A 17 25.13 20.50 -32.96
CA PHE A 17 24.44 20.03 -31.76
C PHE A 17 22.94 20.20 -32.03
N PHE A 18 22.34 19.16 -32.60
CA PHE A 18 20.90 19.01 -32.64
C PHE A 18 20.46 18.80 -31.19
N SER A 19 20.15 19.90 -30.50
CA SER A 19 19.42 19.90 -29.25
C SER A 19 18.04 19.31 -29.55
N PHE A 20 17.94 17.99 -29.62
CA PHE A 20 16.67 17.31 -29.50
C PHE A 20 16.15 17.69 -28.13
N SER A 21 15.24 18.66 -28.09
CA SER A 21 14.34 18.83 -26.97
C SER A 21 13.66 17.49 -26.77
N LEU A 22 14.19 16.70 -25.84
CA LEU A 22 13.49 15.52 -25.36
C LEU A 22 12.23 16.08 -24.71
N TYR A 23 11.10 15.92 -25.39
CA TYR A 23 9.80 16.12 -24.78
C TYR A 23 9.73 15.15 -23.61
N SER A 24 10.10 15.61 -22.42
CA SER A 24 9.88 14.89 -21.17
C SER A 24 8.40 15.03 -20.90
N PHE A 25 7.63 14.05 -21.38
CA PHE A 25 6.22 13.95 -21.07
C PHE A 25 6.11 13.48 -19.61
N ALA A 26 5.75 14.40 -18.72
CA ALA A 26 5.44 14.08 -17.34
C ALA A 26 4.16 13.24 -17.29
N GLY A 27 4.04 12.35 -16.29
CA GLY A 27 2.76 11.68 -16.07
C GLY A 27 1.64 12.70 -15.83
N SER A 28 0.42 12.38 -16.22
CA SER A 28 -0.74 13.25 -16.01
C SER A 28 -1.69 12.69 -14.96
N ILE A 29 -2.39 13.58 -14.26
CA ILE A 29 -3.50 13.23 -13.38
C ILE A 29 -4.80 13.67 -14.06
N THR A 30 -5.74 12.74 -14.14
CA THR A 30 -7.05 12.94 -14.78
C THR A 30 -8.16 12.46 -13.86
N PHE A 31 -9.40 12.81 -14.23
CA PHE A 31 -10.59 12.44 -13.49
C PHE A 31 -11.61 11.78 -14.40
N SER A 32 -12.26 10.75 -13.90
CA SER A 32 -13.46 10.15 -14.49
C SER A 32 -14.59 10.24 -13.48
N VAL A 33 -15.81 10.55 -13.92
CA VAL A 33 -16.97 10.69 -13.03
C VAL A 33 -18.10 9.78 -13.49
N SER A 34 -18.66 9.01 -12.56
CA SER A 34 -19.81 8.15 -12.77
C SER A 34 -20.94 8.48 -11.78
N PRO A 35 -22.16 8.78 -12.25
CA PRO A 35 -22.52 9.08 -13.63
C PRO A 35 -21.95 10.44 -14.09
N THR A 36 -21.77 10.65 -15.40
CA THR A 36 -21.24 11.91 -15.97
C THR A 36 -22.13 13.12 -15.70
N GLU A 37 -23.45 12.92 -15.65
CA GLU A 37 -24.42 13.96 -15.31
C GLU A 37 -24.94 13.74 -13.90
N ILE A 38 -24.75 14.74 -13.05
CA ILE A 38 -25.18 14.66 -11.65
C ILE A 38 -26.21 15.75 -11.34
N LYS A 39 -27.15 15.42 -10.46
CA LYS A 39 -28.19 16.33 -9.97
C LYS A 39 -27.94 16.63 -8.50
N GLU A 40 -28.42 17.79 -8.03
CA GLU A 40 -28.48 18.09 -6.61
C GLU A 40 -29.10 16.93 -5.81
N GLY A 41 -28.46 16.57 -4.70
CA GLY A 41 -28.87 15.46 -3.82
C GLY A 41 -28.30 14.10 -4.20
N ASN A 42 -27.84 13.90 -5.44
CA ASN A 42 -27.27 12.64 -5.90
C ASN A 42 -25.84 12.44 -5.40
N VAL A 43 -25.42 11.18 -5.28
CA VAL A 43 -24.03 10.78 -5.04
C VAL A 43 -23.43 10.22 -6.34
N ALA A 44 -22.23 10.68 -6.66
CA ALA A 44 -21.43 10.20 -7.78
C ALA A 44 -20.06 9.75 -7.31
N ILE A 45 -19.42 8.90 -8.10
CA ILE A 45 -18.06 8.42 -7.89
C ILE A 45 -17.13 9.20 -8.82
N VAL A 46 -16.15 9.87 -8.22
CA VAL A 46 -15.03 10.49 -8.93
C VAL A 46 -13.82 9.58 -8.80
N GLU A 47 -13.36 9.03 -9.91
CA GLU A 47 -12.07 8.33 -9.98
C GLU A 47 -10.95 9.33 -10.21
N VAL A 48 -9.95 9.31 -9.34
CA VAL A 48 -8.69 10.02 -9.53
C VAL A 48 -7.73 9.06 -10.23
N ARG A 49 -7.27 9.41 -11.43
CA ARG A 49 -6.52 8.52 -12.32
C ARG A 49 -5.17 9.11 -12.66
N VAL A 50 -4.24 8.24 -13.02
CA VAL A 50 -2.92 8.64 -13.53
C VAL A 50 -2.67 8.01 -14.89
N SER A 51 -2.02 8.75 -15.78
CA SER A 51 -1.47 8.25 -17.05
C SER A 51 0.02 8.58 -17.09
N THR A 52 0.89 7.58 -17.14
CA THR A 52 2.33 7.79 -16.97
C THR A 52 3.09 8.05 -18.28
N ALA A 53 2.39 8.10 -19.42
CA ALA A 53 2.96 8.13 -20.75
C ALA A 53 4.15 7.17 -20.91
N ASN A 54 5.38 7.69 -21.01
CA ASN A 54 6.59 6.88 -21.19
C ASN A 54 7.34 6.57 -19.89
N GLU A 55 7.04 7.26 -18.81
CA GLU A 55 7.73 7.13 -17.53
C GLU A 55 7.14 6.00 -16.69
N HIS A 56 8.00 5.37 -15.88
CA HIS A 56 7.56 4.49 -14.80
C HIS A 56 7.52 5.29 -13.51
N ILE A 57 6.37 5.34 -12.85
CA ILE A 57 6.23 5.97 -11.53
C ILE A 57 6.14 4.90 -10.45
N ASN A 58 6.56 5.19 -9.24
CA ASN A 58 6.40 4.27 -8.12
C ASN A 58 5.80 4.91 -6.87
N ALA A 59 5.67 6.23 -6.82
CA ALA A 59 5.01 6.90 -5.72
C ALA A 59 4.29 8.17 -6.16
N ILE A 60 3.34 8.58 -5.33
CA ILE A 60 2.59 9.82 -5.44
C ILE A 60 2.45 10.44 -4.06
N ASP A 61 2.53 11.76 -3.99
CA ASP A 61 2.14 12.54 -2.81
C ASP A 61 1.33 13.74 -3.29
N GLY A 62 0.21 14.03 -2.64
CA GLY A 62 -0.60 15.17 -3.06
C GLY A 62 -1.92 15.34 -2.36
N ALA A 63 -2.73 16.20 -2.97
CA ALA A 63 -4.08 16.50 -2.51
C ALA A 63 -5.03 16.78 -3.68
N ILE A 64 -6.27 16.31 -3.55
CA ILE A 64 -7.38 16.67 -4.43
C ILE A 64 -8.33 17.58 -3.67
N VAL A 65 -8.75 18.66 -4.32
CA VAL A 65 -9.61 19.69 -3.74
C VAL A 65 -10.95 19.68 -4.46
N PHE A 66 -11.99 19.51 -3.66
CA PHE A 66 -13.40 19.60 -4.00
C PHE A 66 -13.99 20.85 -3.33
N ASP A 67 -14.83 21.60 -4.03
CA ASP A 67 -15.52 22.73 -3.41
C ASP A 67 -16.62 22.26 -2.45
N SER A 68 -16.37 22.39 -1.15
CA SER A 68 -17.32 22.03 -0.07
C SER A 68 -18.67 22.77 -0.12
N GLN A 69 -18.78 23.86 -0.90
CA GLN A 69 -20.06 24.53 -1.16
C GLN A 69 -20.93 23.74 -2.13
N PHE A 70 -20.33 22.98 -3.05
CA PHE A 70 -21.01 22.20 -4.08
C PHE A 70 -21.03 20.70 -3.80
N LEU A 71 -20.00 20.18 -3.14
CA LEU A 71 -19.78 18.75 -2.96
C LEU A 71 -19.54 18.40 -1.49
N ASP A 72 -20.08 17.27 -1.06
CA ASP A 72 -19.82 16.66 0.24
C ASP A 72 -19.14 15.30 0.03
N ILE A 73 -17.96 15.09 0.61
CA ILE A 73 -17.27 13.80 0.49
C ILE A 73 -17.94 12.80 1.43
N GLN A 74 -18.49 11.72 0.88
CA GLN A 74 -19.17 10.68 1.66
C GLN A 74 -18.22 9.53 2.02
N ASN A 75 -17.44 9.06 1.04
CA ASN A 75 -16.52 7.95 1.20
C ASN A 75 -15.32 8.09 0.26
N ILE A 76 -14.22 7.45 0.63
CA ILE A 76 -13.00 7.36 -0.17
C ILE A 76 -12.58 5.89 -0.20
N SER A 77 -12.36 5.35 -1.41
CA SER A 77 -12.05 3.95 -1.62
C SER A 77 -10.77 3.78 -2.43
N THR A 78 -9.95 2.80 -2.06
CA THR A 78 -8.75 2.40 -2.80
C THR A 78 -9.00 1.19 -3.70
N ALA A 79 -10.26 0.86 -3.98
CA ALA A 79 -10.61 -0.19 -4.95
C ALA A 79 -9.98 0.09 -6.32
N ASP A 80 -9.49 -0.96 -6.97
CA ASP A 80 -8.74 -0.91 -8.25
C ASP A 80 -7.46 -0.05 -8.25
N SER A 81 -6.95 0.36 -7.08
CA SER A 81 -5.78 1.22 -7.03
C SER A 81 -4.54 0.54 -7.61
N ILE A 82 -3.79 1.29 -8.42
CA ILE A 82 -2.45 0.89 -8.86
C ILE A 82 -1.42 0.89 -7.73
N PHE A 83 -1.72 1.61 -6.64
CA PHE A 83 -0.86 1.73 -5.48
C PHE A 83 -1.27 0.70 -4.44
N THR A 84 -0.26 -0.02 -3.92
CA THR A 84 -0.47 -1.13 -2.98
C THR A 84 0.05 -0.79 -1.58
N LEU A 85 0.77 0.32 -1.44
CA LEU A 85 1.30 0.78 -0.16
C LEU A 85 0.90 2.24 0.03
N TRP A 86 0.42 2.56 1.22
CA TRP A 86 0.01 3.91 1.58
C TRP A 86 0.77 4.34 2.84
N THR A 87 1.58 5.40 2.73
CA THR A 87 2.15 6.08 3.91
C THR A 87 1.12 7.02 4.52
N ARG A 88 0.19 7.50 3.70
CA ARG A 88 -1.06 8.16 4.10
C ARG A 88 -2.15 7.69 3.14
N ALA A 89 -3.04 6.82 3.63
CA ALA A 89 -4.20 6.41 2.86
C ALA A 89 -5.05 7.64 2.49
N PRO A 90 -5.69 7.65 1.30
CA PRO A 90 -6.56 8.75 0.88
C PRO A 90 -7.63 9.02 1.93
N SER A 91 -7.61 10.21 2.51
CA SER A 91 -8.52 10.61 3.58
C SER A 91 -8.80 12.10 3.51
N GLU A 92 -10.01 12.49 3.94
CA GLU A 92 -10.36 13.90 4.02
C GLU A 92 -9.56 14.58 5.14
N SER A 93 -9.04 15.77 4.85
CA SER A 93 -8.32 16.59 5.81
C SER A 93 -9.27 17.20 6.84
N ARG A 94 -8.73 17.83 7.89
CA ARG A 94 -9.54 18.63 8.84
C ARG A 94 -10.30 19.79 8.18
N LYS A 95 -9.83 20.26 7.01
CA LYS A 95 -10.54 21.21 6.18
C LYS A 95 -11.38 20.44 5.17
N MET A 96 -12.69 20.66 5.21
CA MET A 96 -13.65 20.00 4.33
C MET A 96 -13.31 20.21 2.85
N GLY A 97 -13.53 19.17 2.05
CA GLY A 97 -13.31 19.15 0.61
C GLY A 97 -11.86 18.92 0.18
N ILE A 98 -10.93 18.60 1.09
CA ILE A 98 -9.53 18.32 0.72
C ILE A 98 -9.20 16.87 1.04
N VAL A 99 -8.93 16.05 0.02
CA VAL A 99 -8.45 14.67 0.18
C VAL A 99 -6.93 14.65 0.12
N LEU A 100 -6.28 14.24 1.21
CA LEU A 100 -4.83 14.08 1.29
C LEU A 100 -4.45 12.63 1.11
N PHE A 101 -3.37 12.37 0.38
CA PHE A 101 -2.91 11.01 0.11
C PHE A 101 -1.40 10.97 -0.13
N SER A 102 -0.80 9.82 0.13
CA SER A 102 0.61 9.54 -0.12
C SER A 102 0.80 8.02 -0.20
N GLY A 103 1.24 7.53 -1.35
CA GLY A 103 1.27 6.09 -1.62
C GLY A 103 2.21 5.70 -2.74
N GLY A 104 2.37 4.39 -2.94
CA GLY A 104 3.31 3.84 -3.89
C GLY A 104 3.10 2.37 -4.24
N ASN A 105 3.86 1.93 -5.24
CA ASN A 105 3.92 0.57 -5.72
C ASN A 105 5.39 0.21 -5.93
N VAL A 106 5.88 -0.79 -5.19
CA VAL A 106 7.30 -1.20 -5.18
C VAL A 106 7.78 -1.64 -6.56
N LYS A 107 6.90 -2.20 -7.39
CA LYS A 107 7.26 -2.67 -8.75
C LYS A 107 7.32 -1.54 -9.77
N GLY A 108 6.87 -0.34 -9.40
CA GLY A 108 6.57 0.72 -10.33
C GLY A 108 5.34 0.42 -11.20
N PHE A 109 4.84 1.46 -11.85
CA PHE A 109 3.65 1.43 -12.69
C PHE A 109 3.91 2.19 -13.98
N LYS A 110 3.43 1.64 -15.09
CA LYS A 110 3.40 2.30 -16.40
C LYS A 110 2.08 2.00 -17.10
N GLY A 111 1.43 3.04 -17.60
CA GLY A 111 0.13 2.96 -18.27
C GLY A 111 -0.89 3.89 -17.61
N GLU A 112 -2.16 3.50 -17.68
CA GLU A 112 -3.27 4.24 -17.08
C GLU A 112 -3.94 3.43 -15.98
N GLY A 113 -4.27 4.07 -14.86
CA GLY A 113 -4.94 3.37 -13.77
C GLY A 113 -5.50 4.29 -12.70
N VAL A 114 -6.29 3.70 -11.82
CA VAL A 114 -6.94 4.39 -10.70
C VAL A 114 -5.93 4.59 -9.58
N ILE A 115 -5.88 5.80 -9.04
CA ILE A 115 -5.17 6.11 -7.80
C ILE A 115 -6.09 5.79 -6.62
N PHE A 116 -7.28 6.39 -6.60
CA PHE A 116 -8.37 6.10 -5.65
C PHE A 116 -9.69 6.66 -6.20
N LYS A 117 -10.80 6.30 -5.55
CA LYS A 117 -12.16 6.73 -5.88
C LYS A 117 -12.74 7.56 -4.73
N VAL A 118 -13.54 8.58 -5.03
CA VAL A 118 -14.20 9.45 -4.04
C VAL A 118 -15.70 9.48 -4.35
N ALA A 119 -16.51 9.06 -3.38
CA ALA A 119 -17.96 9.24 -3.43
C ALA A 119 -18.30 10.66 -2.98
N VAL A 120 -18.87 11.47 -3.86
CA VAL A 120 -19.24 12.87 -3.60
C VAL A 120 -20.74 13.07 -3.77
N LYS A 121 -21.36 13.69 -2.77
CA LYS A 121 -22.76 14.11 -2.82
C LYS A 121 -22.86 15.54 -3.34
N ALA A 122 -23.67 15.75 -4.36
CA ALA A 122 -23.96 17.08 -4.89
C ALA A 122 -24.89 17.86 -3.96
N LYS A 123 -24.42 18.99 -3.44
CA LYS A 123 -25.17 19.88 -2.54
C LYS A 123 -25.92 20.98 -3.28
N LYS A 124 -25.35 21.45 -4.39
CA LYS A 124 -25.79 22.65 -5.09
C LYS A 124 -25.53 22.55 -6.59
N SER A 125 -26.48 23.03 -7.39
CA SER A 125 -26.41 23.14 -8.85
C SER A 125 -25.47 24.25 -9.29
N GLY A 126 -24.86 24.03 -10.44
CA GLY A 126 -23.84 24.89 -11.01
C GLY A 126 -22.66 24.09 -11.55
N MET A 127 -21.54 24.77 -11.77
CA MET A 127 -20.30 24.15 -12.22
C MET A 127 -19.26 24.30 -11.13
N THR A 128 -18.59 23.21 -10.76
CA THR A 128 -17.53 23.21 -9.76
C THR A 128 -16.29 22.50 -10.30
N PRO A 129 -15.09 23.08 -10.19
CA PRO A 129 -13.87 22.38 -10.55
C PRO A 129 -13.51 21.31 -9.51
N ILE A 130 -12.88 20.24 -9.97
CA ILE A 130 -12.11 19.31 -9.15
C ILE A 130 -10.64 19.61 -9.45
N VAL A 131 -9.87 19.93 -8.40
CA VAL A 131 -8.54 20.51 -8.54
C VAL A 131 -7.49 19.62 -7.93
N VAL A 132 -6.41 19.35 -8.68
CA VAL A 132 -5.18 18.79 -8.11
C VAL A 132 -4.39 19.92 -7.48
N ALA A 133 -4.02 19.77 -6.20
CA ALA A 133 -3.24 20.80 -5.52
C ALA A 133 -1.83 20.94 -6.11
N ASN A 134 -1.31 22.16 -6.16
CA ASN A 134 -0.03 22.50 -6.81
C ASN A 134 1.19 21.75 -6.24
N ASN A 135 1.11 21.27 -5.00
CA ASN A 135 2.16 20.49 -4.36
C ASN A 135 2.07 18.99 -4.64
N THR A 136 1.20 18.56 -5.55
CA THR A 136 1.10 17.16 -5.96
C THR A 136 2.29 16.77 -6.82
N ALA A 137 2.92 15.65 -6.49
CA ALA A 137 4.12 15.16 -7.13
C ALA A 137 3.99 13.67 -7.47
N LEU A 138 4.46 13.29 -8.66
CA LEU A 138 4.74 11.92 -9.04
C LEU A 138 6.22 11.64 -8.86
N TYR A 139 6.59 10.43 -8.45
CA TYR A 139 7.99 10.03 -8.29
C TYR A 139 8.35 8.94 -9.29
N VAL A 140 9.46 9.15 -9.99
CA VAL A 140 9.99 8.22 -11.00
C VAL A 140 10.57 6.98 -10.32
N HIS A 141 10.28 5.82 -10.89
CA HIS A 141 10.80 4.54 -10.45
C HIS A 141 12.27 4.32 -10.87
N ASN A 142 13.19 5.14 -10.34
CA ASN A 142 14.61 5.09 -10.65
C ASN A 142 15.50 4.92 -9.40
N GLY A 143 14.90 4.75 -8.21
CA GLY A 143 15.61 4.61 -6.94
C GLY A 143 16.28 5.89 -6.42
N LYS A 144 16.12 7.04 -7.09
CA LYS A 144 16.75 8.32 -6.72
C LYS A 144 15.78 9.33 -6.10
N GLY A 145 14.49 8.99 -6.01
CA GLY A 145 13.46 9.91 -5.53
C GLY A 145 13.22 11.09 -6.47
N THR A 146 13.42 10.92 -7.77
CA THR A 146 13.20 12.00 -8.75
C THR A 146 11.72 12.36 -8.81
N SER A 147 11.38 13.58 -8.41
CA SER A 147 10.03 14.13 -8.47
C SER A 147 9.74 14.74 -9.85
N VAL A 148 8.51 14.56 -10.31
CA VAL A 148 7.97 15.13 -11.54
C VAL A 148 6.62 15.78 -11.20
N THR A 149 6.44 17.01 -11.66
CA THR A 149 5.15 17.70 -11.55
C THR A 149 4.21 17.12 -12.60
N PRO A 150 3.04 16.58 -12.20
CA PRO A 150 2.12 15.99 -13.15
C PRO A 150 1.46 17.06 -14.01
N ASP A 151 1.20 16.73 -15.27
CA ASP A 151 0.26 17.49 -16.08
C ASP A 151 -1.15 17.28 -15.53
N VAL A 152 -1.90 18.36 -15.32
CA VAL A 152 -3.24 18.29 -14.74
C VAL A 152 -4.24 18.78 -15.77
N LEU A 153 -5.21 17.92 -16.12
CA LEU A 153 -6.40 18.33 -16.86
C LEU A 153 -7.49 18.73 -15.85
N PRO A 154 -7.88 20.01 -15.78
CA PRO A 154 -8.97 20.43 -14.91
C PRO A 154 -10.25 19.69 -15.30
N TYR A 155 -10.94 19.11 -14.32
CA TYR A 155 -12.28 18.57 -14.53
C TYR A 155 -13.30 19.54 -13.94
N VAL A 156 -14.23 20.00 -14.77
CA VAL A 156 -15.34 20.84 -14.32
C VAL A 156 -16.60 19.99 -14.28
N LEU A 157 -17.08 19.75 -13.06
CA LEU A 157 -18.26 18.95 -12.81
C LEU A 157 -19.50 19.84 -12.92
N ALA A 158 -20.41 19.46 -13.81
CA ALA A 158 -21.69 20.13 -13.99
C ALA A 158 -22.77 19.44 -13.12
N ILE A 159 -23.36 20.21 -12.20
CA ILE A 159 -24.45 19.78 -11.33
C ILE A 159 -25.73 20.46 -11.79
N SER A 160 -26.67 19.65 -12.26
CA SER A 160 -28.01 20.12 -12.65
C SER A 160 -28.94 20.19 -11.45
N LYS A 161 -30.00 20.99 -11.56
CA LYS A 161 -31.07 21.00 -10.55
C LYS A 161 -31.79 19.66 -10.54
N ASN A 162 -32.26 19.25 -9.37
CA ASN A 162 -33.12 18.09 -9.26
C ASN A 162 -34.58 18.51 -9.23
N ASP A 163 -35.23 18.50 -10.40
CA ASP A 163 -36.64 18.86 -10.55
C ASP A 163 -37.60 17.67 -10.25
N THR A 164 -37.05 16.51 -9.88
CA THR A 164 -37.80 15.27 -9.63
C THR A 164 -37.66 14.80 -8.18
N LYS A 165 -38.67 14.08 -7.67
CA LYS A 165 -38.57 13.41 -6.37
C LYS A 165 -37.74 12.13 -6.50
N GLY A 166 -36.46 12.20 -6.19
CA GLY A 166 -35.59 11.04 -6.09
C GLY A 166 -34.12 11.44 -6.17
N ASN A 167 -33.30 10.84 -5.30
CA ASN A 167 -31.85 10.97 -5.36
C ASN A 167 -31.27 9.61 -5.76
N SER A 168 -30.32 9.61 -6.70
CA SER A 168 -29.52 8.43 -7.00
C SER A 168 -28.27 8.42 -6.11
N ASP A 169 -27.83 7.23 -5.72
CA ASP A 169 -26.62 7.05 -4.94
C ASP A 169 -25.76 5.95 -5.59
N GLU A 170 -24.79 6.38 -6.41
CA GLU A 170 -23.91 5.46 -7.13
C GLU A 170 -23.06 4.65 -6.16
N TRP A 171 -22.56 5.30 -5.09
CA TRP A 171 -21.75 4.64 -4.08
C TRP A 171 -22.52 3.55 -3.35
N LYS A 172 -23.75 3.85 -2.93
CA LYS A 172 -24.62 2.86 -2.30
C LYS A 172 -24.89 1.68 -3.25
N SER A 173 -25.10 1.96 -4.54
CA SER A 173 -25.32 0.90 -5.53
C SER A 173 -24.08 0.00 -5.67
N THR A 174 -22.87 0.57 -5.70
CA THR A 174 -21.61 -0.20 -5.67
C THR A 174 -21.54 -1.11 -4.44
N VAL A 175 -21.78 -0.55 -3.24
CA VAL A 175 -21.71 -1.30 -1.98
C VAL A 175 -22.75 -2.41 -1.90
N GLU A 176 -24.00 -2.17 -2.33
CA GLU A 176 -25.07 -3.18 -2.29
C GLU A 176 -24.87 -4.30 -3.32
N SER A 177 -24.14 -4.03 -4.41
CA SER A 177 -23.82 -5.03 -5.43
C SER A 177 -22.62 -5.90 -5.08
N ASP A 178 -21.76 -5.44 -4.17
CA ASP A 178 -20.52 -6.12 -3.82
C ASP A 178 -20.76 -7.31 -2.90
N ASN A 179 -20.35 -8.48 -3.38
CA ASN A 179 -20.45 -9.75 -2.65
C ASN A 179 -19.11 -10.49 -2.62
N ILE A 180 -18.01 -9.80 -2.92
CA ILE A 180 -16.67 -10.38 -3.03
C ILE A 180 -15.90 -10.06 -1.76
N LYS A 181 -15.24 -11.08 -1.20
CA LYS A 181 -14.42 -10.89 0.00
C LYS A 181 -13.08 -10.22 -0.37
N PRO A 182 -12.52 -9.40 0.54
CA PRO A 182 -11.16 -8.92 0.41
C PRO A 182 -10.17 -10.08 0.19
N HIS A 183 -9.18 -9.88 -0.65
CA HIS A 183 -8.22 -10.90 -1.05
C HIS A 183 -6.78 -10.33 -1.06
N SER A 184 -5.81 -11.14 -1.49
CA SER A 184 -4.39 -10.73 -1.58
C SER A 184 -3.80 -10.11 -0.30
N MET A 185 -4.17 -10.62 0.88
CA MET A 185 -3.70 -10.06 2.14
C MET A 185 -2.20 -10.35 2.36
N SER A 186 -1.42 -9.30 2.58
CA SER A 186 0.01 -9.36 2.87
C SER A 186 0.28 -8.86 4.28
N ILE A 187 1.18 -9.53 5.01
CA ILE A 187 1.55 -9.20 6.39
C ILE A 187 3.06 -9.36 6.52
N LEU A 188 3.76 -8.31 6.96
CA LEU A 188 5.21 -8.32 7.19
C LEU A 188 5.52 -7.86 8.61
N LEU A 189 6.38 -8.61 9.31
CA LEU A 189 6.92 -8.22 10.60
C LEU A 189 8.14 -7.31 10.39
N GLY A 190 8.08 -6.13 10.98
CA GLY A 190 9.16 -5.16 11.01
C GLY A 190 9.68 -4.91 12.43
N LYS A 191 10.90 -4.41 12.50
CA LYS A 191 11.50 -3.79 13.68
C LYS A 191 12.52 -2.77 13.19
N ASP A 192 12.42 -1.55 13.67
CA ASP A 192 13.33 -0.48 13.27
C ASP A 192 13.74 0.31 14.50
N THR A 193 15.03 0.59 14.67
CA THR A 193 15.56 1.24 15.88
C THR A 193 15.16 2.71 15.98
N PHE A 194 14.83 3.35 14.85
CA PHE A 194 14.48 4.77 14.77
C PHE A 194 12.96 5.02 14.78
N SER A 195 12.17 4.02 14.40
CA SER A 195 10.72 4.07 14.35
C SER A 195 10.11 3.27 15.51
N PHE A 196 9.00 3.74 16.06
CA PHE A 196 8.24 3.01 17.09
C PHE A 196 9.08 2.57 18.31
N ASP A 197 10.10 3.35 18.67
CA ASP A 197 11.02 3.07 19.79
C ASP A 197 11.70 1.70 19.73
N GLY A 198 12.03 1.18 18.54
CA GLY A 198 12.66 -0.13 18.41
C GLY A 198 11.72 -1.31 18.63
N LYS A 199 10.41 -1.09 18.71
CA LYS A 199 9.41 -2.15 18.91
C LYS A 199 9.12 -2.90 17.61
N TYR A 200 8.71 -4.16 17.76
CA TYR A 200 8.14 -4.93 16.67
C TYR A 200 6.79 -4.36 16.26
N PHE A 201 6.60 -4.24 14.95
CA PHE A 201 5.35 -3.81 14.34
C PHE A 201 5.06 -4.71 13.14
N ILE A 202 3.79 -4.75 12.72
CA ILE A 202 3.40 -5.39 11.47
C ILE A 202 2.92 -4.34 10.48
N THR A 203 3.29 -4.50 9.23
CA THR A 203 2.62 -3.85 8.10
C THR A 203 1.72 -4.86 7.44
N PHE A 204 0.53 -4.43 7.05
CA PHE A 204 -0.40 -5.27 6.32
C PHE A 204 -1.18 -4.46 5.29
N ASP A 205 -1.61 -5.15 4.25
CA ASP A 205 -2.50 -4.65 3.22
C ASP A 205 -3.42 -5.77 2.75
N ALA A 206 -4.55 -5.39 2.18
CA ALA A 206 -5.49 -6.29 1.51
C ALA A 206 -6.06 -5.55 0.30
N LYS A 207 -6.50 -6.31 -0.69
CA LYS A 207 -7.13 -5.78 -1.89
C LYS A 207 -8.60 -6.14 -1.91
N ASP A 208 -9.39 -5.20 -2.36
CA ASP A 208 -10.76 -5.43 -2.78
C ASP A 208 -11.01 -4.60 -4.02
N ASP A 209 -11.50 -5.24 -5.08
CA ASP A 209 -11.60 -4.65 -6.41
C ASP A 209 -12.98 -3.99 -6.64
N GLU A 210 -13.94 -4.19 -5.73
CA GLU A 210 -15.30 -3.65 -5.85
C GLU A 210 -15.48 -2.42 -4.93
N SER A 211 -15.99 -2.58 -3.71
CA SER A 211 -16.25 -1.45 -2.81
C SER A 211 -14.99 -0.93 -2.12
N GLY A 212 -13.93 -1.73 -2.04
CA GLY A 212 -12.66 -1.42 -1.41
C GLY A 212 -12.67 -1.71 0.09
N ILE A 213 -11.51 -1.55 0.74
CA ILE A 213 -11.37 -1.86 2.17
C ILE A 213 -11.96 -0.74 3.03
N TYR A 214 -12.85 -1.11 3.95
CA TYR A 214 -13.40 -0.19 4.96
C TYR A 214 -12.54 -0.14 6.21
N LYS A 215 -12.13 -1.31 6.75
CA LYS A 215 -11.35 -1.36 7.99
C LYS A 215 -10.54 -2.64 8.16
N TYR A 216 -9.56 -2.55 9.06
CA TYR A 216 -8.82 -3.70 9.59
C TYR A 216 -9.07 -3.88 11.09
N GLU A 217 -9.26 -5.12 11.49
CA GLU A 217 -9.38 -5.57 12.88
C GLU A 217 -8.19 -6.49 13.21
N ILE A 218 -7.45 -6.17 14.27
CA ILE A 218 -6.25 -6.89 14.70
C ILE A 218 -6.53 -7.56 16.05
N GLN A 219 -6.21 -8.85 16.16
CA GLN A 219 -6.33 -9.62 17.40
C GLN A 219 -5.02 -10.35 17.71
N GLU A 220 -4.35 -9.95 18.78
CA GLU A 220 -3.13 -10.61 19.27
C GLU A 220 -3.48 -11.69 20.31
N GLY A 221 -3.36 -12.97 19.96
CA GLY A 221 -3.64 -14.09 20.86
C GLY A 221 -5.04 -14.04 21.47
N MET A 222 -5.10 -13.80 22.79
CA MET A 222 -6.34 -13.67 23.57
C MET A 222 -6.67 -12.22 23.95
N TYR A 223 -5.89 -11.23 23.48
CA TYR A 223 -6.19 -9.83 23.72
C TYR A 223 -7.44 -9.38 22.94
N ASN A 224 -7.97 -8.22 23.34
CA ASN A 224 -9.12 -7.61 22.69
C ASN A 224 -8.81 -7.28 21.22
N VAL A 225 -9.84 -7.35 20.39
CA VAL A 225 -9.76 -6.90 19.00
C VAL A 225 -9.65 -5.38 18.97
N VAL A 226 -8.71 -4.87 18.18
CA VAL A 226 -8.52 -3.43 17.96
C VAL A 226 -8.70 -3.09 16.48
N ILE A 227 -9.32 -1.95 16.20
CA ILE A 227 -9.33 -1.38 14.85
C ILE A 227 -8.06 -0.54 14.71
N SER A 228 -7.25 -0.83 13.70
CA SER A 228 -6.01 -0.08 13.43
C SER A 228 -5.71 -0.07 11.95
N GLU A 229 -5.03 0.98 11.51
CA GLU A 229 -4.39 1.03 10.22
C GLU A 229 -2.99 0.40 10.28
N SER A 230 -2.40 0.18 9.11
CA SER A 230 -1.01 -0.24 8.95
C SER A 230 -0.10 1.00 8.94
N PRO A 231 1.07 0.99 9.61
CA PRO A 231 1.59 -0.09 10.45
C PRO A 231 0.95 -0.16 11.85
N TYR A 232 0.91 -1.36 12.43
CA TYR A 232 0.46 -1.61 13.80
C TYR A 232 1.61 -2.08 14.70
N VAL A 233 1.88 -1.37 15.78
CA VAL A 233 2.88 -1.78 16.79
C VAL A 233 2.30 -2.89 17.65
N LEU A 234 2.96 -4.05 17.67
CA LEU A 234 2.48 -5.21 18.44
C LEU A 234 2.44 -4.88 19.93
N ALA A 235 1.35 -5.20 20.61
CA ALA A 235 1.31 -5.14 22.08
C ALA A 235 2.21 -6.23 22.67
N ASN A 236 2.23 -7.43 22.07
CA ASN A 236 3.08 -8.53 22.50
C ASN A 236 4.44 -8.53 21.80
N GLN A 237 5.42 -7.88 22.43
CA GLN A 237 6.80 -7.82 21.95
C GLN A 237 7.59 -9.13 22.08
N SER A 238 7.03 -10.18 22.71
CA SER A 238 7.68 -11.51 22.79
C SER A 238 7.58 -12.32 21.51
N LEU A 239 6.73 -11.90 20.56
CA LEU A 239 6.42 -12.60 19.29
C LEU A 239 5.78 -13.99 19.45
N PHE A 240 5.53 -14.45 20.67
CA PHE A 240 4.81 -15.70 20.93
C PHE A 240 3.31 -15.54 20.72
N GLY A 241 2.70 -16.53 20.06
CA GLY A 241 1.27 -16.56 19.79
C GLY A 241 0.95 -16.16 18.35
N LYS A 242 -0.35 -16.15 18.05
CA LYS A 242 -0.86 -15.77 16.73
C LYS A 242 -1.37 -14.33 16.74
N VAL A 243 -1.30 -13.67 15.61
CA VAL A 243 -1.98 -12.41 15.33
C VAL A 243 -2.98 -12.68 14.21
N ILE A 244 -4.26 -12.39 14.44
CA ILE A 244 -5.29 -12.49 13.41
C ILE A 244 -5.56 -11.08 12.89
N ILE A 245 -5.47 -10.91 11.58
CA ILE A 245 -5.86 -9.67 10.91
C ILE A 245 -7.09 -9.98 10.07
N THR A 246 -8.15 -9.21 10.26
CA THR A 246 -9.39 -9.29 9.50
C THR A 246 -9.59 -8.00 8.72
N ALA A 247 -9.63 -8.10 7.39
CA ALA A 247 -10.06 -7.00 6.53
C ALA A 247 -11.58 -7.10 6.31
N THR A 248 -12.27 -5.97 6.43
CA THR A 248 -13.69 -5.83 6.08
C THR A 248 -13.80 -4.77 4.98
N ASP A 249 -14.49 -5.07 3.89
CA ASP A 249 -14.82 -4.09 2.84
C ASP A 249 -16.02 -3.21 3.24
N TYR A 250 -16.41 -2.29 2.36
CA TYR A 250 -17.57 -1.42 2.61
C TYR A 250 -18.91 -2.14 2.48
N ALA A 251 -18.98 -3.26 1.77
CA ALA A 251 -20.15 -4.14 1.69
C ALA A 251 -20.33 -5.05 2.92
N GLY A 252 -19.31 -5.14 3.78
CA GLY A 252 -19.29 -5.95 4.98
C GLY A 252 -18.76 -7.38 4.77
N ASN A 253 -18.24 -7.72 3.59
CA ASN A 253 -17.57 -9.00 3.41
C ASN A 253 -16.23 -8.98 4.15
N LYS A 254 -15.84 -10.15 4.67
CA LYS A 254 -14.69 -10.29 5.56
C LYS A 254 -13.75 -11.38 5.10
N ASN A 255 -12.46 -11.11 5.25
CA ASN A 255 -11.40 -12.10 5.14
C ASN A 255 -10.40 -11.96 6.29
N SER A 256 -10.01 -13.09 6.88
CA SER A 256 -9.12 -13.13 8.05
C SER A 256 -7.90 -14.00 7.77
N VAL A 257 -6.71 -13.49 8.06
CA VAL A 257 -5.45 -14.24 7.98
C VAL A 257 -4.85 -14.36 9.38
N THR A 258 -4.35 -15.55 9.70
CA THR A 258 -3.60 -15.79 10.92
C THR A 258 -2.10 -15.74 10.63
N PHE A 259 -1.41 -14.81 11.28
CA PHE A 259 0.02 -14.62 11.23
C PHE A 259 0.68 -15.15 12.51
N TYR A 260 1.82 -15.82 12.38
CA TYR A 260 2.62 -16.30 13.50
C TYR A 260 3.99 -15.58 13.47
N PRO A 261 4.20 -14.53 14.28
CA PRO A 261 5.42 -13.72 14.23
C PRO A 261 6.69 -14.50 14.55
N PHE A 262 6.59 -15.54 15.37
CA PHE A 262 7.67 -16.48 15.66
C PHE A 262 7.24 -17.90 15.31
N VAL A 263 7.92 -18.49 14.33
CA VAL A 263 7.91 -19.95 14.14
C VAL A 263 9.10 -20.48 14.94
N ALA A 264 8.83 -21.26 15.99
CA ALA A 264 9.89 -21.94 16.71
C ALA A 264 10.73 -22.74 15.69
N ARG A 265 12.00 -22.36 15.52
CA ARG A 265 12.97 -23.27 14.89
C ARG A 265 12.95 -24.50 15.79
N VAL A 266 12.43 -25.62 15.28
CA VAL A 266 12.68 -26.92 15.89
C VAL A 266 14.19 -27.09 15.83
N THR A 267 14.88 -26.70 16.89
CA THR A 267 16.29 -27.04 17.08
C THR A 267 16.37 -28.54 16.94
N ASP A 268 17.18 -28.99 15.98
CA ASP A 268 17.36 -30.39 15.69
C ASP A 268 17.58 -31.16 17.01
N SER A 269 16.60 -32.00 17.35
CA SER A 269 16.56 -32.76 18.61
C SER A 269 17.74 -33.71 18.78
N SER A 270 18.65 -33.80 17.79
CA SER A 270 19.84 -34.64 17.79
C SER A 270 20.72 -34.42 19.03
N LEU A 271 20.99 -33.17 19.43
CA LEU A 271 21.81 -32.89 20.63
C LEU A 271 21.11 -33.31 21.93
N PHE A 272 19.80 -33.12 22.04
CA PHE A 272 19.02 -33.56 23.21
C PHE A 272 18.96 -35.10 23.30
N LYS A 273 18.80 -35.78 22.16
CA LYS A 273 18.85 -37.25 22.06
C LYS A 273 20.22 -37.81 22.44
N VAL A 274 21.31 -37.18 21.97
CA VAL A 274 22.69 -37.56 22.35
C VAL A 274 22.90 -37.38 23.86
N GLY A 275 22.42 -36.27 24.43
CA GLY A 275 22.47 -36.02 25.87
C GLY A 275 21.75 -37.10 26.69
N MET A 276 20.55 -37.52 26.26
CA MET A 276 19.82 -38.62 26.90
C MET A 276 20.55 -39.97 26.82
N VAL A 277 21.15 -40.29 25.67
CA VAL A 277 21.93 -41.53 25.51
C VAL A 277 23.16 -41.54 26.42
N LEU A 278 23.90 -40.42 26.50
CA LEU A 278 25.05 -40.30 27.39
C LEU A 278 24.66 -40.40 28.86
N PHE A 279 23.52 -39.82 29.25
CA PHE A 279 22.98 -39.96 30.60
C PHE A 279 22.64 -41.41 30.95
N LEU A 280 21.98 -42.13 30.05
CA LEU A 280 21.65 -43.56 30.24
C LEU A 280 22.92 -44.43 30.33
N LEU A 281 23.91 -44.19 29.47
CA LEU A 281 25.20 -44.90 29.53
C LEU A 281 25.93 -44.65 30.85
N GLY A 282 25.94 -43.40 31.33
CA GLY A 282 26.52 -43.04 32.63
C GLY A 282 25.82 -43.72 33.81
N ALA A 283 24.49 -43.85 33.76
CA ALA A 283 23.70 -44.56 34.77
C ALA A 283 24.03 -46.06 34.79
N VAL A 284 24.10 -46.69 33.61
CA VAL A 284 24.49 -48.11 33.48
C VAL A 284 25.91 -48.36 33.99
N LEU A 285 26.86 -47.49 33.66
CA LEU A 285 28.24 -47.58 34.13
C LEU A 285 28.32 -47.47 35.66
N LYS A 286 27.55 -46.55 36.28
CA LYS A 286 27.47 -46.44 37.74
C LYS A 286 26.94 -47.73 38.39
N VAL A 287 25.92 -48.36 37.80
CA VAL A 287 25.37 -49.63 38.30
C VAL A 287 26.41 -50.75 38.18
N LEU A 288 27.10 -50.86 37.05
CA LEU A 288 28.16 -51.85 36.86
C LEU A 288 29.31 -51.68 37.87
N LEU A 289 29.78 -50.44 38.08
CA LEU A 289 30.82 -50.13 39.06
C LEU A 289 30.38 -50.47 40.50
N PHE A 290 29.11 -50.23 40.83
CA PHE A 290 28.53 -50.61 42.12
C PHE A 290 28.51 -52.13 42.31
N LEU A 291 28.08 -52.88 41.29
CA LEU A 291 28.05 -54.35 41.32
C LEU A 291 29.46 -54.96 41.43
N LEU A 292 30.45 -54.40 40.72
CA LEU A 292 31.84 -54.82 40.81
C LEU A 292 32.44 -54.55 42.20
N LYS A 293 32.18 -53.37 42.79
CA LYS A 293 32.58 -53.07 44.18
C LYS A 293 31.93 -54.01 45.20
N ARG A 294 30.68 -54.42 44.97
CA ARG A 294 29.98 -55.38 45.83
C ARG A 294 30.58 -56.78 45.74
N LYS A 295 30.96 -57.24 44.54
CA LYS A 295 31.60 -58.54 44.32
C LYS A 295 32.96 -58.64 45.02
N HIS A 296 33.75 -57.57 45.00
CA HIS A 296 35.08 -57.53 45.62
C HIS A 296 35.08 -57.53 47.16
N LYS A 297 33.95 -57.18 47.79
CA LYS A 297 33.77 -57.25 49.25
C LYS A 297 33.31 -58.64 49.74
N ASN A 298 32.89 -59.52 48.83
CA ASN A 298 32.29 -60.83 49.16
C ASN A 298 33.19 -62.03 48.80
N THR A 299 34.46 -61.82 48.48
CA THR A 299 35.46 -62.90 48.39
C THR A 299 36.12 -63.09 49.76
N PRO A 300 35.79 -64.15 50.52
CA PRO A 300 36.61 -64.55 51.66
C PRO A 300 37.94 -65.11 51.15
N PHE A 301 39.01 -64.86 51.90
CA PHE A 301 40.30 -65.54 51.74
C PHE A 301 40.14 -67.06 51.91
#